data_AF-A0A3S1N142-F1
#
_entry.id   AF-A0A3S1N142-F1
#
_cell.length_a   1.000
_cell.length_b   1.000
_cell.length_c   1.000
_cell.angle_alpha   90.00
_cell.angle_beta   90.00
_cell.angle_gamma   90.00
#
_symmetry.space_group_name_H-M   'P 1'
#
loop_
_entity.id
_entity.type
_entity.pdbx_description
1 polymer ?
#
loop_
_entity_poly.entity_id
_entity_poly.type
_entity_poly.pdbx_seq_one_letter_code
_entity_poly.pdbx_strand_id
1 'polypeptide(L)' 'MNVAQNIVAGLDRILTMELVRVTERAAVAAARLRGRGDEKAADQVAVDAMRQELNRLAIK' A
#
# COMPACT_ATOMS: atom_id res chain seq x y z
N MET A 1 -31.16 -5.34 6.39
CA MET A 1 -29.73 -5.02 6.47
C MET A 1 -29.59 -3.58 6.93
N ASN A 2 -28.97 -3.37 8.10
CA ASN A 2 -28.90 -2.07 8.78
C ASN A 2 -27.87 -1.17 8.07
N VAL A 3 -28.18 0.12 7.89
CA VAL A 3 -27.30 1.14 7.30
C VAL A 3 -25.90 1.13 7.91
N ALA A 4 -25.78 0.88 9.21
CA ALA A 4 -24.49 0.75 9.90
C ALA A 4 -23.64 -0.42 9.38
N GLN A 5 -24.25 -1.56 9.05
CA GLN A 5 -23.54 -2.72 8.50
C GLN A 5 -23.02 -2.44 7.08
N ASN A 6 -23.78 -1.69 6.27
CA ASN A 6 -23.35 -1.31 4.93
C ASN A 6 -22.18 -0.31 4.95
N ILE A 7 -22.14 0.61 5.92
CA ILE A 7 -21.01 1.56 6.06
C ILE A 7 -19.73 0.83 6.47
N VAL A 8 -19.80 -0.09 7.43
CA VAL A 8 -18.63 -0.87 7.88
C VAL A 8 -18.12 -1.78 6.75
N ALA A 9 -19.00 -2.49 6.05
CA ALA A 9 -18.62 -3.31 4.91
C ALA A 9 -18.05 -2.49 3.73
N GLY A 10 -18.54 -1.26 3.53
CA GLY A 10 -17.99 -0.32 2.56
C GLY A 10 -16.59 0.17 2.94
N LEU A 11 -16.38 0.48 4.22
CA LEU A 11 -15.07 0.89 4.75
C LEU A 11 -14.03 -0.23 4.62
N ASP A 12 -14.40 -1.48 4.94
CA ASP A 12 -13.54 -2.66 4.81
C ASP A 12 -13.10 -2.90 3.36
N ARG A 13 -14.03 -2.78 2.41
CA ARG A 13 -13.74 -2.88 0.97
C ARG A 13 -12.80 -1.76 0.50
N ILE A 14 -13.03 -0.53 0.95
CA ILE A 14 -12.17 0.61 0.62
C ILE A 14 -10.77 0.36 1.16
N LEU A 15 -10.63 0.00 2.43
CA LEU A 15 -9.33 -0.29 3.06
C LEU A 15 -8.59 -1.42 2.33
N THR A 16 -9.30 -2.48 1.95
CA THR A 16 -8.74 -3.58 1.16
C THR A 16 -8.15 -3.08 -0.15
N MET A 17 -8.87 -2.23 -0.89
CA MET A 17 -8.38 -1.66 -2.15
C MET A 17 -7.20 -0.70 -1.94
N GLU A 18 -7.21 0.07 -0.87
CA GLU A 18 -6.08 0.94 -0.53
C GLU A 18 -4.81 0.14 -0.19
N LEU A 19 -4.94 -1.01 0.49
CA LEU A 19 -3.80 -1.91 0.73
C LEU A 19 -3.22 -2.50 -0.56
N VAL A 20 -4.07 -2.82 -1.54
CA VAL A 20 -3.61 -3.24 -2.89
C VAL A 20 -2.77 -2.12 -3.52
N ARG A 21 -3.20 -0.85 -3.43
CA ARG A 21 -2.41 0.27 -3.94
C ARG A 21 -1.06 0.40 -3.23
N VAL A 22 -1.01 0.22 -1.92
CA VAL A 22 0.26 0.26 -1.16
C VAL A 22 1.27 -0.75 -1.73
N THR A 23 0.84 -1.98 -1.99
CA THR A 23 1.72 -3.03 -2.51
C THR A 23 2.11 -2.81 -3.97
N GLU A 24 1.21 -2.32 -4.82
CA GLU A 24 1.52 -1.92 -6.20
C GLU A 24 2.60 -0.85 -6.25
N ARG A 25 2.49 0.19 -5.40
CA ARG A 25 3.45 1.29 -5.35
C ARG A 25 4.82 0.82 -4.85
N ALA A 26 4.86 -0.06 -3.86
CA ALA A 26 6.08 -0.71 -3.39
C ALA A 26 6.76 -1.52 -4.50
N ALA A 27 6.00 -2.36 -5.20
CA ALA A 27 6.50 -3.21 -6.27
C ALA A 27 7.06 -2.38 -7.44
N VAL A 28 6.35 -1.32 -7.86
CA VAL A 28 6.81 -0.42 -8.92
C VAL A 28 8.09 0.33 -8.52
N ALA A 29 8.21 0.75 -7.26
CA ALA A 29 9.42 1.40 -6.76
C ALA A 29 10.62 0.44 -6.79
N ALA A 30 10.48 -0.76 -6.23
CA ALA A 30 11.52 -1.78 -6.21
C ALA A 30 11.92 -2.24 -7.62
N ALA A 31 10.95 -2.38 -8.53
CA ALA A 31 11.18 -2.86 -9.89
C ALA A 31 12.17 -2.00 -10.69
N ARG A 32 12.30 -0.71 -10.37
CA ARG A 32 13.27 0.21 -11.02
C ARG A 32 14.73 -0.16 -10.75
N LEU A 33 14.99 -0.92 -9.68
CA LEU A 33 16.32 -1.37 -9.26
C LEU A 33 16.57 -2.85 -9.57
N ARG A 34 15.62 -3.54 -10.22
CA ARG A 34 15.76 -4.95 -10.57
C ARG A 34 16.99 -5.18 -11.46
N GLY A 35 17.79 -6.19 -11.11
CA GLY A 35 18.98 -6.58 -11.86
C GLY A 35 20.23 -5.75 -11.59
N ARG A 36 20.18 -4.79 -10.64
CA ARG A 36 21.34 -3.95 -10.28
C ARG A 36 22.25 -4.55 -9.21
N GLY A 37 21.85 -5.67 -8.59
CA GLY A 37 22.60 -6.29 -7.49
C GLY A 37 22.60 -5.50 -6.18
N ASP A 38 21.83 -4.41 -6.09
CA ASP A 38 21.72 -3.57 -4.90
C ASP A 38 20.40 -3.83 -4.16
N GLU A 39 20.40 -4.88 -3.35
CA GLU A 39 19.24 -5.33 -2.56
C GLU A 39 18.78 -4.25 -1.57
N LYS A 40 19.72 -3.61 -0.87
CA LYS A 40 19.40 -2.62 0.16
C LYS A 40 18.73 -1.39 -0.43
N ALA A 41 19.21 -0.89 -1.57
CA ALA A 41 18.55 0.22 -2.24
C ALA A 41 17.15 -0.17 -2.74
N ALA A 42 16.98 -1.38 -3.28
CA ALA A 42 15.68 -1.88 -3.74
C ALA A 42 14.67 -2.00 -2.58
N ASP A 43 15.10 -2.51 -1.43
CA ASP A 43 14.28 -2.62 -0.23
C ASP A 43 13.93 -1.24 0.33
N GLN A 44 14.91 -0.34 0.40
CA GLN A 44 14.70 1.02 0.92
C GLN A 44 13.63 1.78 0.13
N VAL A 45 13.71 1.77 -1.21
CA VAL A 45 12.70 2.47 -2.02
C VAL A 45 11.31 1.83 -1.93
N ALA A 46 11.23 0.51 -1.70
CA ALA A 46 9.98 -0.19 -1.51
C ALA A 46 9.33 0.22 -0.17
N VAL A 47 10.11 0.20 0.91
CA VAL A 47 9.68 0.61 2.25
C VAL A 47 9.26 2.07 2.28
N ASP A 48 10.02 2.96 1.62
CA ASP A 48 9.67 4.38 1.55
C ASP A 48 8.37 4.60 0.78
N ALA A 49 8.16 3.89 -0.33
CA ALA A 49 6.90 3.94 -1.08
C ALA A 49 5.73 3.41 -0.24
N MET A 50 5.88 2.27 0.44
CA MET A 50 4.86 1.73 1.33
C MET A 50 4.50 2.72 2.44
N ARG A 51 5.51 3.30 3.10
CA ARG A 51 5.31 4.27 4.18
C ARG A 51 4.58 5.51 3.69
N GLN A 52 4.92 6.02 2.50
CA GLN A 52 4.23 7.16 1.91
C GLN A 52 2.76 6.87 1.61
N GLU A 53 2.43 5.70 1.06
CA GLU A 53 1.04 5.33 0.78
C GLU A 53 0.25 5.06 2.07
N LEU A 54 0.83 4.33 3.04
CA LEU A 54 0.18 4.06 4.32
C LEU A 54 -0.13 5.34 5.11
N ASN A 55 0.77 6.33 5.09
CA ASN A 55 0.56 7.61 5.74
C ASN A 55 -0.56 8.45 5.09
N ARG A 56 -1.02 8.11 3.88
CA ARG A 56 -2.18 8.76 3.25
C ARG A 56 -3.50 8.13 3.66
N LEU A 57 -3.47 6.93 4.25
CA LEU A 57 -4.68 6.25 4.69
C LEU A 57 -5.18 6.91 5.98
N ALA A 58 -6.50 7.10 6.07
CA ALA A 58 -7.15 7.61 7.28
C ALA A 58 -7.27 6.51 8.34
N ILE A 59 -6.14 5.94 8.75
CA ILE A 59 -6.00 4.89 9.76
C ILE A 59 -5.23 5.46 10.95
N LYS A 60 -5.59 5.06 12.18
CA LYS A 60 -4.96 5.49 13.43
C LYS A 60 -4.20 4.34 14.07
#